data_AF-A0A7W1TCM5-F1
#
_entry.id   AF-A0A7W1TCM5-F1
#
_cell.length_a   1.000
_cell.length_b   1.000
_cell.length_c   1.000
_cell.angle_alpha   90.00
_cell.angle_beta   90.00
_cell.angle_gamma   90.00
#
_symmetry.space_group_name_H-M   'P 1'
#
loop_
_entity.id
_entity.type
_entity.pdbx_description
1 polymer ?
#
loop_
_entity_poly.entity_id
_entity_poly.type
_entity_poly.pdbx_seq_one_letter_code
_entity_poly.pdbx_strand_id
1 'polypeptide(L)'
;PAKECPQCHALIAAGFATCPQCGHAFPPPQAAVHEAVASTAGILTGQPTLTEFAVRDVTYAVHQKRGAPPDAPRTLRVEYEVALGRYQREWICVEHSGYARGKAERWWAARTAQPLPTTAAEACRVARAGALARPTTITVRTVAGEGYERIIDWGFPPTLATPPEPGQDADEPPLEPVAASWTDEEVPW
;
A
#
# COMPACT_ATOMS: atom_id res chain seq x y z
N PRO A 1 10.22 21.60 -39.49
CA PRO A 1 11.33 20.63 -39.54
C PRO A 1 11.44 20.03 -40.94
N ALA A 2 12.63 19.95 -41.52
CA ALA A 2 12.87 19.43 -42.87
C ALA A 2 13.96 18.35 -42.84
N LYS A 3 13.93 17.43 -43.80
CA LYS A 3 14.91 16.35 -44.02
C LYS A 3 15.37 16.37 -45.47
N GLU A 4 16.62 16.01 -45.72
CA GLU A 4 17.17 15.88 -47.08
C GLU A 4 16.91 14.47 -47.62
N CYS A 5 16.49 14.37 -48.88
CA CYS A 5 16.32 13.08 -49.54
C CYS A 5 17.68 12.47 -49.90
N PRO A 6 18.01 11.23 -49.48
CA PRO A 6 19.31 10.62 -49.75
C PRO A 6 19.54 10.26 -51.22
N GLN A 7 18.48 10.23 -52.04
CA GLN A 7 18.58 9.84 -53.46
C GLN A 7 18.69 11.03 -54.41
N CYS A 8 18.00 12.13 -54.14
CA CYS A 8 17.95 13.28 -55.04
C CYS A 8 18.32 14.60 -54.35
N HIS A 9 18.72 14.55 -53.07
CA HIS A 9 19.21 15.69 -52.29
C HIS A 9 18.21 16.85 -52.11
N ALA A 10 16.92 16.57 -52.36
CA ALA A 10 15.85 17.52 -52.18
C ALA A 10 15.57 17.77 -50.69
N LEU A 11 15.33 19.02 -50.30
CA LEU A 11 14.85 19.37 -48.96
C LEU A 11 13.33 19.15 -48.87
N ILE A 12 12.92 18.15 -48.09
CA ILE A 12 11.53 17.71 -47.95
C ILE A 12 11.04 17.96 -46.51
N ALA A 13 9.77 18.32 -46.32
CA ALA A 13 9.18 18.41 -44.99
C ALA A 13 9.22 17.05 -44.26
N ALA A 14 9.59 17.05 -42.97
CA ALA A 14 9.90 15.82 -42.23
C ALA A 14 8.75 14.80 -42.18
N GLY A 15 7.49 15.26 -42.31
CA GLY A 15 6.28 14.42 -42.26
C GLY A 15 5.97 13.61 -43.53
N PHE A 16 6.70 13.81 -44.64
CA PHE A 16 6.49 13.02 -45.85
C PHE A 16 7.06 11.60 -45.70
N ALA A 17 6.24 10.58 -45.92
CA ALA A 17 6.68 9.18 -45.97
C ALA A 17 7.42 8.84 -47.28
N THR A 18 7.21 9.61 -48.33
CA THR A 18 7.85 9.41 -49.65
C THR A 18 8.32 10.75 -50.21
N CYS A 19 9.48 10.77 -50.87
CA CYS A 19 9.99 11.97 -51.54
C CYS A 19 9.09 12.34 -52.73
N PRO A 20 8.50 13.56 -52.77
CA PRO A 20 7.63 13.97 -53.87
C PRO A 20 8.36 14.19 -55.20
N GLN A 21 9.70 14.28 -55.20
CA GLN A 21 10.48 14.51 -56.43
C GLN A 21 10.98 13.24 -57.11
N CYS A 22 11.37 12.21 -56.35
CA CYS A 22 11.94 10.98 -56.92
C CYS A 22 11.24 9.69 -56.48
N GLY A 23 10.22 9.77 -55.63
CA GLY A 23 9.48 8.60 -55.15
C GLY A 23 10.21 7.76 -54.09
N HIS A 24 11.36 8.22 -53.59
CA HIS A 24 12.10 7.52 -52.53
C HIS A 24 11.25 7.35 -51.27
N ALA A 25 11.01 6.11 -50.83
CA ALA A 25 10.28 5.81 -49.60
C ALA A 25 11.19 5.97 -48.38
N PHE A 26 10.85 6.89 -47.49
CA PHE A 26 11.57 7.06 -46.24
C PHE A 26 11.20 5.93 -45.27
N PRO A 27 12.15 5.47 -44.43
CA PRO A 27 11.84 4.45 -43.43
C PRO A 27 10.69 4.93 -42.54
N PRO A 28 9.74 4.05 -42.20
CA PRO A 28 8.67 4.40 -41.28
C PRO A 28 9.32 4.87 -39.96
N PRO A 29 8.76 5.90 -39.31
CA PRO A 29 9.23 6.27 -37.98
C PRO A 29 9.16 5.00 -37.12
N GLN A 30 10.29 4.61 -36.53
CA GLN A 30 10.31 3.51 -35.58
C GLN A 30 9.35 3.92 -34.46
N ALA A 31 8.14 3.36 -34.48
CA ALA A 31 7.35 3.26 -33.27
C ALA A 31 8.24 2.49 -32.31
N ALA A 32 8.73 3.18 -31.28
CA ALA A 32 9.42 2.51 -30.21
C ALA A 32 8.47 1.40 -29.74
N VAL A 33 8.82 0.16 -30.06
CA VAL A 33 8.19 -1.01 -29.47
C VAL A 33 8.69 -0.96 -28.04
N HIS A 34 7.92 -0.30 -27.17
CA HIS A 34 8.24 -0.21 -25.76
C HIS A 34 8.21 -1.63 -25.21
N GLU A 35 9.39 -2.20 -24.94
CA GLU A 35 9.51 -3.29 -23.98
C GLU A 35 8.87 -2.83 -22.67
N ALA A 36 8.01 -3.67 -22.10
CA ALA A 36 7.23 -3.40 -20.90
C ALA A 36 8.09 -3.48 -19.62
N VAL A 37 9.24 -2.83 -19.62
CA VAL A 37 10.06 -2.57 -18.42
C VAL A 37 10.50 -1.11 -18.49
N ALA A 38 9.75 -0.24 -17.81
CA ALA A 38 10.08 1.17 -17.71
C ALA A 38 11.39 1.33 -16.91
N SER A 39 12.42 1.87 -17.55
CA SER A 39 13.64 2.31 -16.88
C SER A 39 13.30 3.37 -15.81
N THR A 40 13.77 3.20 -14.58
CA THR A 40 13.54 4.12 -13.44
C THR A 40 14.35 5.43 -13.50
N ALA A 41 14.75 5.88 -14.68
CA ALA A 41 15.57 7.07 -14.85
C ALA A 41 15.10 7.89 -16.06
N GLY A 42 13.89 8.46 -15.96
CA GLY A 42 13.40 9.51 -16.85
C GLY A 42 13.40 10.84 -16.14
N ILE A 43 14.29 11.76 -16.52
CA ILE A 43 14.39 13.13 -16.02
C ILE A 43 13.15 13.90 -16.49
N LEU A 44 12.06 13.81 -15.74
CA LEU A 44 10.89 14.68 -15.90
C LEU A 44 10.56 15.27 -14.53
N THR A 45 10.99 16.51 -14.34
CA THR A 45 10.66 17.32 -13.16
C THR A 45 9.15 17.34 -12.94
N GLY A 46 8.69 16.87 -11.77
CA GLY A 46 7.28 16.91 -11.35
C GLY A 46 6.49 15.60 -11.47
N GLN A 47 7.04 14.54 -12.08
CA GLN A 47 6.35 13.24 -12.10
C GLN A 47 6.47 12.52 -10.75
N PRO A 48 5.36 11.97 -10.19
CA PRO A 48 5.43 11.19 -8.98
C PRO A 48 6.09 9.83 -9.26
N THR A 49 7.11 9.51 -8.47
CA THR A 49 7.66 8.15 -8.37
C THR A 49 6.92 7.41 -7.26
N LEU A 50 6.48 6.19 -7.55
CA LEU A 50 5.89 5.28 -6.57
C LEU A 50 6.92 4.20 -6.25
N THR A 51 7.23 4.03 -4.97
CA THR A 51 8.16 2.99 -4.49
C THR A 51 7.45 2.15 -3.45
N GLU A 52 7.38 0.85 -3.70
CA GLU A 52 6.92 -0.11 -2.70
C GLU A 52 8.09 -0.52 -1.80
N PHE A 53 7.83 -0.58 -0.49
CA PHE A 53 8.78 -1.07 0.50
C PHE A 53 8.17 -2.23 1.29
N ALA A 54 8.96 -3.29 1.49
CA ALA A 54 8.63 -4.32 2.47
C ALA A 54 8.78 -3.77 3.89
N VAL A 55 7.77 -4.01 4.72
CA VAL A 55 7.74 -3.58 6.12
C VAL A 55 8.30 -4.70 7.00
N ARG A 56 9.32 -4.37 7.78
CA ARG A 56 9.95 -5.29 8.74
C ARG A 56 9.30 -5.18 10.12
N ASP A 57 9.01 -3.96 10.53
CA ASP A 57 8.35 -3.67 11.80
C ASP A 57 7.52 -2.39 11.74
N VAL A 58 6.57 -2.26 12.67
CA VAL A 58 5.71 -1.10 12.83
C VAL A 58 5.70 -0.66 14.28
N THR A 59 6.15 0.58 14.52
CA THR A 59 6.15 1.18 15.85
C THR A 59 5.14 2.32 15.92
N TYR A 60 4.48 2.44 17.07
CA TYR A 60 3.46 3.45 17.34
C TYR A 60 3.91 4.35 18.50
N ALA A 61 3.69 5.66 18.34
CA ALA A 61 3.95 6.63 19.40
C ALA A 61 2.95 7.79 19.36
N VAL A 62 2.65 8.39 20.51
CA VAL A 62 1.93 9.66 20.56
C VAL A 62 2.86 10.78 20.12
N HIS A 63 2.38 11.66 19.24
CA HIS A 63 3.12 12.81 18.76
C HIS A 63 2.40 14.11 19.06
N GLN A 64 3.16 15.07 19.56
CA GLN A 64 2.77 16.47 19.67
C GLN A 64 3.72 17.30 18.81
N LYS A 65 3.17 18.21 18.02
CA LYS A 65 3.98 19.11 17.19
C LYS A 65 4.88 19.98 18.10
N ARG A 66 6.14 20.16 17.71
CA ARG A 66 7.10 20.98 18.47
C ARG A 66 6.54 22.40 18.67
N GLY A 67 6.53 22.86 19.92
CA GLY A 67 6.03 24.19 20.29
C GLY A 67 4.51 24.34 20.27
N ALA A 68 3.75 23.25 20.14
CA ALA A 68 2.30 23.31 20.26
C ALA A 68 1.87 23.58 21.71
N PRO A 69 0.77 24.31 21.92
CA PRO A 69 0.25 24.55 23.26
C PRO A 69 -0.24 23.23 23.91
N PRO A 70 -0.42 23.19 25.25
CA PRO A 70 -0.76 21.96 25.98
C PRO A 70 -2.08 21.30 25.55
N ASP A 71 -3.01 22.10 25.03
CA ASP A 71 -4.34 21.73 24.55
C ASP A 71 -4.39 21.39 23.05
N ALA A 72 -3.27 21.54 22.32
CA ALA A 72 -3.24 21.23 20.90
C ALA A 72 -3.51 19.73 20.65
N PRO A 73 -4.27 19.40 19.59
CA PRO A 73 -4.64 18.02 19.30
C PRO A 73 -3.41 17.19 18.97
N ARG A 74 -3.30 16.02 19.62
CA ARG A 74 -2.20 15.07 19.39
C ARG A 74 -2.50 14.16 18.22
N THR A 75 -1.44 13.64 17.61
CA THR A 75 -1.52 12.68 16.51
C THR A 75 -0.87 11.36 16.91
N LEU A 76 -1.33 10.27 16.32
CA LEU A 76 -0.64 8.98 16.41
C LEU A 76 0.43 8.94 15.33
N ARG A 77 1.71 8.91 15.71
CA ARG A 77 2.82 8.66 14.80
C ARG A 77 2.95 7.17 14.57
N VAL A 78 3.03 6.78 13.31
CA VAL A 78 3.29 5.42 12.87
C VAL A 78 4.63 5.40 12.14
N GLU A 79 5.50 4.48 12.51
CA GLU A 79 6.82 4.31 11.93
C GLU A 79 6.94 2.91 11.35
N TYR A 80 7.20 2.83 10.04
CA TYR A 80 7.40 1.59 9.30
C TYR A 80 8.90 1.41 9.07
N GLU A 81 9.50 0.38 9.66
CA GLU A 81 10.88 0.01 9.36
C GLU A 81 10.93 -0.69 8.00
N VAL A 82 11.52 -0.03 7.00
CA VAL A 82 11.59 -0.54 5.62
C VAL A 82 12.94 -1.16 5.26
N ALA A 83 13.95 -0.90 6.08
CA ALA A 83 15.26 -1.53 6.08
C ALA A 83 15.92 -1.22 7.43
N LEU A 84 17.03 -1.90 7.77
CA LEU A 84 17.71 -1.71 9.06
C LEU A 84 18.02 -0.22 9.30
N GLY A 85 17.37 0.36 10.32
CA GLY A 85 17.54 1.77 10.68
C GLY A 85 16.91 2.79 9.71
N ARG A 86 16.16 2.35 8.69
CA ARG A 86 15.43 3.21 7.75
C ARG A 86 13.93 3.11 8.00
N TYR A 87 13.30 4.28 8.22
CA TYR A 87 11.90 4.36 8.62
C TYR A 87 11.11 5.35 7.79
N GLN A 88 9.96 4.91 7.30
CA GLN A 88 8.92 5.78 6.75
C GLN A 88 7.89 6.09 7.82
N ARG A 89 7.43 7.34 7.86
CA ARG A 89 6.58 7.84 8.94
C ARG A 89 5.33 8.49 8.41
N GLU A 90 4.22 8.26 9.09
CA GLU A 90 3.00 9.02 8.91
C GLU A 90 2.38 9.43 10.25
N TRP A 91 1.51 10.44 10.19
CA TRP A 91 0.83 10.99 11.35
C TRP A 91 -0.68 10.90 11.16
N ILE A 92 -1.32 10.18 12.05
CA ILE A 92 -2.76 9.94 12.05
C ILE A 92 -3.42 10.94 12.99
N CYS A 93 -4.28 11.79 12.44
CA CYS A 93 -4.90 12.90 13.14
C CYS A 93 -6.06 12.47 14.04
N VAL A 94 -5.78 11.66 15.07
CA VAL A 94 -6.77 11.10 15.99
C VAL A 94 -7.55 12.20 16.70
N GLU A 95 -6.90 13.16 17.36
CA GLU A 95 -7.61 14.18 18.17
C GLU A 95 -8.11 15.40 17.36
N HIS A 96 -7.93 15.39 16.03
CA HIS A 96 -8.44 16.48 15.20
C HIS A 96 -9.94 16.31 14.93
N SER A 97 -10.56 17.31 14.30
CA SER A 97 -11.94 17.26 13.82
C SER A 97 -12.01 17.39 12.28
N GLY A 98 -13.21 17.22 11.73
CA GLY A 98 -13.48 17.42 10.30
C GLY A 98 -12.73 16.47 9.38
N TYR A 99 -12.24 16.98 8.26
CA TYR A 99 -11.60 16.17 7.21
C TYR A 99 -10.38 15.37 7.70
N ALA A 100 -9.58 15.94 8.61
CA ALA A 100 -8.41 15.28 9.16
C ALA A 100 -8.80 14.05 10.02
N ARG A 101 -9.83 14.19 10.86
CA ARG A 101 -10.41 13.08 11.63
C ARG A 101 -10.97 12.00 10.72
N GLY A 102 -11.73 12.38 9.69
CA GLY A 102 -12.29 11.42 8.74
C GLY A 102 -11.22 10.61 7.99
N LYS A 103 -10.05 11.19 7.70
CA LYS A 103 -8.90 10.43 7.18
C LYS A 103 -8.35 9.44 8.20
N ALA A 104 -8.24 9.84 9.46
CA ALA A 104 -7.79 8.96 10.53
C ALA A 104 -8.75 7.77 10.73
N GLU A 105 -10.05 8.00 10.67
CA GLU A 105 -11.08 6.96 10.80
C GLU A 105 -10.99 5.93 9.67
N ARG A 106 -10.81 6.38 8.43
CA ARG A 106 -10.58 5.46 7.28
C ARG A 106 -9.30 4.66 7.44
N TRP A 107 -8.21 5.30 7.85
CA TRP A 107 -6.93 4.62 8.09
C TRP A 107 -7.05 3.55 9.18
N TRP A 108 -7.84 3.83 10.22
CA TRP A 108 -8.07 2.93 11.35
C TRP A 108 -8.97 1.76 10.96
N ALA A 109 -10.09 2.03 10.29
CA ALA A 109 -11.05 1.02 9.84
C ALA A 109 -10.43 0.02 8.85
N ALA A 110 -9.45 0.44 8.06
CA ALA A 110 -8.69 -0.47 7.19
C ALA A 110 -7.85 -1.51 7.96
N ARG A 111 -7.65 -1.34 9.27
CA ARG A 111 -6.77 -2.18 10.10
C ARG A 111 -7.48 -2.92 11.21
N THR A 112 -8.66 -2.47 11.61
CA THR A 112 -9.42 -3.09 12.70
C THR A 112 -10.89 -2.74 12.61
N ALA A 113 -11.74 -3.63 13.11
CA ALA A 113 -13.17 -3.39 13.26
C ALA A 113 -13.49 -2.52 14.49
N GLN A 114 -12.53 -2.32 15.40
CA GLN A 114 -12.75 -1.48 16.57
C GLN A 114 -12.86 0.00 16.16
N PRO A 115 -13.76 0.78 16.79
CA PRO A 115 -13.88 2.20 16.48
C PRO A 115 -12.59 2.95 16.83
N LEU A 116 -12.28 4.02 16.07
CA LEU A 116 -11.12 4.86 16.34
C LEU A 116 -11.29 5.57 17.69
N PRO A 117 -10.36 5.41 18.65
CA PRO A 117 -10.42 6.12 19.92
C PRO A 117 -10.43 7.65 19.76
N THR A 118 -10.90 8.36 20.78
CA THR A 118 -10.97 9.83 20.77
C THR A 118 -9.63 10.49 21.08
N THR A 119 -8.71 9.79 21.76
CA THR A 119 -7.38 10.30 22.12
C THR A 119 -6.26 9.54 21.42
N ALA A 120 -5.17 10.23 21.10
CA ALA A 120 -3.99 9.63 20.49
C ALA A 120 -3.29 8.66 21.47
N ALA A 121 -3.36 8.94 22.77
CA ALA A 121 -2.83 8.06 23.81
C ALA A 121 -3.53 6.70 23.82
N GLU A 122 -4.87 6.70 23.78
CA GLU A 122 -5.65 5.47 23.74
C GLU A 122 -5.46 4.71 22.43
N ALA A 123 -5.48 5.42 21.29
CA ALA A 123 -5.17 4.83 20.00
C ALA A 123 -3.78 4.18 19.97
N CYS A 124 -2.77 4.81 20.57
CA CYS A 124 -1.43 4.25 20.69
C CYS A 124 -1.40 3.00 21.57
N ARG A 125 -2.15 2.98 22.68
CA ARG A 125 -2.26 1.81 23.58
C ARG A 125 -2.86 0.62 22.85
N VAL A 126 -3.98 0.83 22.16
CA VAL A 126 -4.67 -0.20 21.36
C VAL A 126 -3.77 -0.72 20.24
N ALA A 127 -3.07 0.17 19.53
CA ALA A 127 -2.15 -0.22 18.47
C ALA A 127 -0.98 -1.08 18.99
N ARG A 128 -0.37 -0.68 20.11
CA ARG A 128 0.73 -1.44 20.76
C ARG A 128 0.28 -2.78 21.33
N ALA A 129 -1.00 -2.93 21.67
CA ALA A 129 -1.58 -4.20 22.08
C ALA A 129 -1.82 -5.17 20.90
N GLY A 130 -1.50 -4.79 19.66
CA GLY A 130 -1.61 -5.66 18.49
C GLY A 130 -3.00 -5.68 17.86
N ALA A 131 -3.89 -4.74 18.21
CA ALA A 131 -5.27 -4.72 17.70
C ALA A 131 -5.40 -4.22 16.24
N LEU A 132 -4.31 -3.74 15.64
CA LEU A 132 -4.27 -3.28 14.25
C LEU A 132 -3.57 -4.32 13.36
N ALA A 133 -4.17 -4.61 12.21
CA ALA A 133 -3.50 -5.38 11.16
C ALA A 133 -2.15 -4.73 10.80
N ARG A 134 -1.10 -5.55 10.78
CA ARG A 134 0.26 -5.12 10.43
C ARG A 134 0.44 -5.24 8.92
N PRO A 135 0.75 -4.14 8.22
CA PRO A 135 1.03 -4.21 6.79
C PRO A 135 2.35 -4.93 6.54
N THR A 136 2.41 -5.68 5.44
CA THR A 136 3.61 -6.33 4.90
C THR A 136 4.35 -5.44 3.91
N THR A 137 3.64 -4.54 3.22
CA THR A 137 4.24 -3.53 2.33
C THR A 137 3.61 -2.16 2.53
N ILE A 138 4.34 -1.11 2.15
CA ILE A 138 3.82 0.24 1.99
C ILE A 138 4.24 0.82 0.64
N THR A 139 3.34 1.58 0.03
CA THR A 139 3.66 2.35 -1.18
C THR A 139 3.88 3.80 -0.82
N VAL A 140 5.07 4.30 -1.16
CA VAL A 140 5.50 5.68 -0.93
C VAL A 140 5.52 6.42 -2.25
N ARG A 141 4.87 7.58 -2.26
CA ARG A 141 4.88 8.55 -3.36
C ARG A 141 5.89 9.66 -3.06
N THR A 142 6.80 9.87 -3.99
CA THR A 142 7.79 10.95 -3.97
C THR A 142 7.65 11.77 -5.24
N VAL A 143 7.73 13.10 -5.13
CA VAL A 143 7.65 14.02 -6.29
C VAL A 143 8.95 14.81 -6.35
N ALA A 144 9.59 14.85 -7.52
CA ALA A 144 10.83 15.61 -7.69
C ALA A 144 10.59 17.10 -7.36
N GLY A 145 11.32 17.62 -6.37
CA GLY A 145 11.19 18.99 -5.87
C GLY A 145 10.29 19.14 -4.64
N GLU A 146 9.50 18.14 -4.26
CA GLU A 146 8.81 18.12 -2.96
C GLU A 146 9.78 17.65 -1.86
N GLY A 147 9.81 18.37 -0.73
CA GLY A 147 10.70 18.05 0.39
C GLY A 147 10.21 16.90 1.29
N TYR A 148 9.11 16.24 0.95
CA TYR A 148 8.53 15.18 1.76
C TYR A 148 7.94 14.07 0.91
N GLU A 149 8.10 12.85 1.41
CA GLU A 149 7.50 11.64 0.84
C GLU A 149 6.15 11.38 1.51
N ARG A 150 5.24 10.68 0.81
CA ARG A 150 3.91 10.35 1.36
C ARG A 150 3.62 8.88 1.21
N ILE A 151 3.26 8.22 2.30
CA ILE A 151 2.67 6.88 2.26
C ILE A 151 1.26 7.00 1.71
N ILE A 152 0.94 6.24 0.66
CA ILE A 152 -0.35 6.33 -0.04
C ILE A 152 -1.13 5.02 -0.02
N ASP A 153 -0.46 3.89 0.23
CA ASP A 153 -1.09 2.58 0.23
C ASP A 153 -0.35 1.60 1.15
N TRP A 154 -1.04 0.54 1.57
CA TRP A 154 -0.54 -0.48 2.48
C TRP A 154 -1.00 -1.87 2.03
N GLY A 155 -0.05 -2.78 1.81
CA GLY A 155 -0.34 -4.20 1.61
C GLY A 155 -0.50 -4.89 2.95
N PHE A 156 -1.59 -5.63 3.14
CA PHE A 156 -1.82 -6.47 4.31
C PHE A 156 -1.69 -7.94 3.93
N PRO A 157 -1.30 -8.83 4.86
CA PRO A 157 -1.34 -10.25 4.58
C PRO A 157 -2.77 -10.66 4.22
N PRO A 158 -2.96 -11.61 3.30
CA PRO A 158 -4.28 -12.15 3.06
C PRO A 158 -4.83 -12.67 4.38
N THR A 159 -6.06 -12.29 4.73
CA THR A 159 -6.76 -12.91 5.85
C THR A 159 -6.77 -14.40 5.57
N LEU A 160 -6.02 -15.18 6.35
CA LEU A 160 -6.12 -16.63 6.30
C LEU A 160 -7.60 -16.92 6.52
N ALA A 161 -8.26 -17.54 5.54
CA ALA A 161 -9.61 -18.03 5.73
C ALA A 161 -9.58 -18.82 7.04
N THR A 162 -10.40 -18.41 8.01
CA THR A 162 -10.57 -19.17 9.24
C THR A 162 -10.83 -20.60 8.80
N PRO A 163 -10.03 -21.59 9.26
CA PRO A 163 -10.37 -22.98 9.04
C PRO A 163 -11.84 -23.16 9.47
N PRO A 164 -12.69 -23.86 8.68
CA PRO A 164 -14.04 -24.14 9.12
C PRO A 164 -13.99 -24.74 10.53
N GLU A 165 -14.89 -24.32 11.42
CA GLU A 165 -14.94 -24.91 12.75
C GLU A 165 -15.17 -26.42 12.62
N PRO A 166 -14.56 -27.25 13.48
CA PRO A 166 -14.81 -28.69 13.51
C PRO A 166 -16.33 -28.94 13.57
N GLY A 167 -16.88 -29.69 12.60
CA GLY A 167 -18.32 -29.96 12.47
C GLY A 167 -19.09 -29.07 11.47
N GLN A 168 -18.41 -28.20 10.71
CA GLN A 168 -19.02 -27.47 9.58
C GLN A 168 -18.86 -28.18 8.22
N ASP A 169 -18.25 -29.37 8.21
CA ASP A 169 -18.14 -30.17 7.00
C ASP A 169 -19.52 -30.77 6.67
N ALA A 170 -20.08 -30.39 5.51
CA ALA A 170 -21.39 -30.85 5.06
C ALA A 170 -21.46 -32.38 4.81
N ASP A 171 -20.32 -33.06 4.83
CA ASP A 171 -20.15 -34.51 4.70
C ASP A 171 -19.83 -35.21 6.03
N GLU A 172 -19.80 -34.50 7.17
CA GLU A 172 -19.60 -35.14 8.46
C GLU A 172 -20.87 -35.94 8.83
N PRO A 173 -20.80 -37.29 8.89
CA PRO A 173 -21.96 -38.08 9.28
C PRO A 173 -22.34 -37.72 10.72
N PRO A 174 -23.64 -37.53 11.02
CA PRO A 174 -24.06 -37.21 12.37
C PRO A 174 -23.49 -38.24 13.34
N LEU A 175 -22.83 -37.75 14.39
CA LEU A 175 -22.31 -38.60 15.47
C LEU A 175 -23.46 -39.46 15.99
N GLU A 176 -23.39 -40.76 15.69
CA GLU A 176 -24.39 -41.69 16.20
C GLU A 176 -24.36 -41.64 17.72
N PRO A 177 -25.52 -41.54 18.40
CA PRO A 177 -25.55 -41.56 19.84
C PRO A 177 -24.99 -42.91 20.31
N VAL A 178 -23.77 -42.90 20.84
CA VAL A 178 -23.24 -44.05 21.58
C VAL A 178 -24.17 -44.20 22.78
N ALA A 179 -25.02 -45.22 22.73
CA ALA A 179 -25.82 -45.63 23.87
C ALA A 179 -24.85 -45.89 25.02
N ALA A 180 -24.86 -45.00 26.00
CA ALA A 180 -24.08 -45.14 27.22
C ALA A 180 -24.62 -46.35 27.99
N SER A 181 -24.09 -47.53 27.69
CA SER A 181 -24.23 -48.70 28.54
C SER A 181 -23.29 -48.50 29.72
N TRP A 182 -23.75 -47.72 30.70
CA TRP A 182 -23.22 -47.79 32.05
C TRP A 182 -23.62 -49.15 32.61
N THR A 183 -22.75 -50.15 32.45
CA THR A 183 -22.80 -51.32 33.31
C THR A 183 -22.19 -50.93 34.65
N ASP A 184 -23.03 -50.87 35.68
CA ASP A 184 -22.62 -50.92 37.08
C ASP A 184 -21.87 -52.24 37.32
N GLU A 185 -20.58 -52.26 37.00
CA GLU A 185 -19.68 -53.30 37.48
C GLU A 185 -19.02 -52.76 38.75
N GLU A 186 -19.58 -53.14 39.90
CA GLU A 186 -19.00 -52.84 41.22
C GLU A 186 -17.56 -53.36 41.27
N VAL A 187 -16.61 -52.42 41.34
CA VAL A 187 -15.18 -52.70 41.53
C VAL A 187 -14.98 -53.19 42.98
N PRO A 188 -14.57 -54.45 43.22
CA PRO A 188 -14.27 -54.91 44.57
C PRO A 188 -12.96 -54.31 45.06
N TRP A 189 -12.98 -53.78 46.28
CA TRP A 189 -11.83 -53.22 47.01
C TRP A 189 -10.80 -54.28 47.40
#